data_AF-A0A933CDX4-F1
#
_entry.id   AF-A0A933CDX4-F1
#
_cell.length_a   1.000
_cell.length_b   1.000
_cell.length_c   1.000
_cell.angle_alpha   90.00
_cell.angle_beta   90.00
_cell.angle_gamma   90.00
#
_symmetry.space_group_name_H-M   'P 1'
#
loop_
_entity.id
_entity.type
_entity.pdbx_description
1 polymer ?
#
loop_
_entity_poly.entity_id
_entity_poly.type
_entity_poly.pdbx_seq_one_letter_code
_entity_poly.pdbx_strand_id
1 'polypeptide(L)'
;MRKLLALLFLVGLGAGGVYLVREGQVDLPAGLGSKATGDLKRKSFRFLECLKFKDFKCASLFHTTEDLKANPEIPKLLEDFFLIPPESLDVQDIVIDFVEFDSTDSRAKVKVTTTVNILNKKETRKPEVMLYWKRVGEAWYLDLRTTLERRRMVPL
;
A
#
# COMPACT_ATOMS: atom_id res chain seq x y z
N MET A 1 2.15 20.04 46.32
CA MET A 1 3.24 19.38 45.55
C MET A 1 2.78 18.14 44.78
N ARG A 2 2.05 17.17 45.36
CA ARG A 2 1.62 15.93 44.66
C ARG A 2 0.80 16.15 43.37
N LYS A 3 -0.10 17.14 43.36
CA LYS A 3 -0.94 17.46 42.17
C LYS A 3 -0.14 18.06 41.00
N LEU A 4 0.96 18.77 41.30
CA LEU A 4 1.82 19.39 40.28
C LEU A 4 2.68 18.33 39.57
N LEU A 5 3.18 17.35 40.33
CA LEU A 5 3.92 16.20 39.82
C LEU A 5 3.05 15.32 38.91
N ALA A 6 1.78 15.08 39.29
CA ALA A 6 0.84 14.32 38.46
C ALA A 6 0.57 15.02 37.11
N LEU A 7 0.46 16.36 37.13
CA LEU A 7 0.24 17.15 35.92
C LEU A 7 1.46 17.09 34.98
N LEU A 8 2.67 17.24 35.52
CA LEU A 8 3.92 17.14 34.75
C LEU A 8 4.12 15.74 34.18
N PHE A 9 3.73 14.68 34.90
CA PHE A 9 3.79 13.31 34.41
C PHE A 9 2.81 13.06 33.26
N LEU A 10 1.60 13.61 33.33
CA LEU A 10 0.61 13.54 32.24
C LEU A 10 1.08 14.30 30.99
N VAL A 11 1.68 15.48 31.16
CA VAL A 11 2.23 16.24 30.03
C VAL A 11 3.46 15.53 29.44
N GLY A 12 4.31 14.93 30.27
CA GLY A 12 5.44 14.11 29.83
C GLY A 12 5.01 12.87 29.05
N LEU A 13 3.97 12.16 29.53
CA LEU A 13 3.36 11.04 28.81
C LEU A 13 2.70 11.47 27.49
N GLY A 14 2.04 12.63 27.47
CA GLY A 14 1.45 13.19 26.25
C GLY A 14 2.51 13.56 25.21
N ALA A 15 3.57 14.27 25.62
CA ALA A 15 4.66 14.65 24.74
C ALA A 15 5.47 13.44 24.23
N GLY A 16 5.76 12.49 25.11
CA GLY A 16 6.41 11.23 24.75
C GLY A 16 5.57 10.38 23.80
N GLY A 17 4.26 10.30 24.05
CA GLY A 17 3.30 9.64 23.16
C GLY A 17 3.29 10.24 21.75
N VAL A 18 3.25 11.58 21.63
CA VAL A 18 3.28 12.25 20.31
C VAL A 18 4.60 12.04 19.58
N TYR A 19 5.73 12.01 20.29
CA TYR A 19 7.05 11.77 19.68
C TYR A 19 7.17 10.35 19.11
N LEU A 20 6.76 9.33 19.87
CA LEU A 20 6.80 7.93 19.43
C LEU A 20 5.91 7.65 18.22
N VAL A 21 4.88 8.47 18.03
CA VAL A 21 3.92 8.32 16.92
C VAL A 21 4.45 8.96 15.65
N ARG A 22 5.16 10.08 15.76
CA ARG A 22 5.85 10.70 14.62
C ARG A 22 6.99 9.83 14.07
N GLU A 23 7.67 9.10 14.96
CA GLU A 23 8.74 8.15 14.59
C GLU A 23 8.19 6.81 14.09
N GLY A 24 6.86 6.61 14.05
CA GLY A 24 6.23 5.38 13.57
C GLY A 24 6.41 4.18 14.51
N GLN A 25 6.83 4.40 15.76
CA GLN A 25 7.02 3.34 16.75
C GLN A 25 5.73 3.00 17.52
N VAL A 26 4.72 3.89 17.50
CA VAL A 26 3.42 3.71 18.17
C VAL A 26 2.29 4.27 17.30
N ASP A 27 1.23 3.49 17.06
CA ASP A 27 0.01 3.95 16.38
C ASP A 27 -0.94 4.66 17.38
N LEU A 28 -1.37 5.90 17.11
CA LEU A 28 -2.43 6.58 17.91
C LEU A 28 -3.84 6.26 17.42
N PRO A 29 -4.83 6.23 18.32
CA PRO A 29 -6.20 5.97 17.96
C PRO A 29 -6.89 7.27 17.50
N ALA A 30 -6.82 7.53 16.20
CA ALA A 30 -7.94 8.09 15.45
C ALA A 30 -8.44 6.97 14.52
N GLY A 31 -9.27 6.09 15.08
CA GLY A 31 -9.70 4.84 14.44
C GLY A 31 -8.72 3.70 14.69
N LEU A 32 -8.94 2.95 15.77
CA LEU A 32 -8.34 1.63 16.00
C LEU A 32 -8.44 0.82 14.70
N GLY A 33 -7.33 0.67 13.97
CA GLY A 33 -7.33 0.01 12.67
C GLY A 33 -7.95 -1.37 12.84
N SER A 34 -9.10 -1.59 12.20
CA SER A 34 -9.78 -2.87 12.27
C SER A 34 -8.82 -3.97 11.81
N LYS A 35 -9.05 -5.22 12.19
CA LYS A 35 -8.30 -6.37 11.65
C LYS A 35 -8.19 -6.31 10.11
N ALA A 36 -9.22 -5.78 9.44
CA ALA A 36 -9.23 -5.55 8.01
C ALA A 36 -8.21 -4.47 7.56
N THR A 37 -8.07 -3.34 8.27
CA THR A 37 -7.04 -2.33 8.00
C THR A 37 -5.64 -2.94 8.05
N GLY A 38 -5.33 -3.70 9.10
CA GLY A 38 -4.04 -4.37 9.24
C GLY A 38 -3.79 -5.42 8.14
N ASP A 39 -4.82 -6.17 7.75
CA ASP A 39 -4.73 -7.13 6.64
C ASP A 39 -4.47 -6.44 5.30
N LEU A 40 -5.18 -5.35 5.00
CA LEU A 40 -4.99 -4.59 3.77
C LEU A 40 -3.61 -3.91 3.70
N LYS A 41 -3.11 -3.34 4.81
CA LYS A 41 -1.75 -2.80 4.86
C LYS A 41 -0.72 -3.88 4.51
N ARG A 42 -0.81 -5.05 5.15
CA ARG A 42 0.10 -6.18 4.91
C ARG A 42 0.00 -6.73 3.49
N LYS A 43 -1.22 -6.93 2.97
CA LYS A 43 -1.44 -7.41 1.60
C LYS A 43 -0.92 -6.41 0.57
N SER A 44 -1.17 -5.12 0.76
CA SER A 44 -0.68 -4.05 -0.11
C SER A 44 0.84 -3.98 -0.13
N PHE A 45 1.46 -4.04 1.05
CA PHE A 45 2.91 -4.09 1.16
C PHE A 45 3.48 -5.31 0.43
N ARG A 46 2.92 -6.51 0.67
CA ARG A 46 3.40 -7.74 0.03
C ARG A 46 3.21 -7.74 -1.49
N PHE A 47 2.10 -7.20 -1.98
CA PHE A 47 1.89 -7.02 -3.42
C PHE A 47 3.01 -6.17 -4.04
N LEU A 48 3.29 -5.01 -3.45
CA LEU A 48 4.34 -4.11 -3.91
C LEU A 48 5.75 -4.66 -3.72
N GLU A 49 5.98 -5.47 -2.68
CA GLU A 49 7.22 -6.20 -2.49
C GLU A 49 7.44 -7.21 -3.63
N CYS A 50 6.41 -7.96 -4.04
CA CYS A 50 6.51 -8.83 -5.20
C CYS A 50 6.83 -8.04 -6.48
N LEU A 51 6.28 -6.83 -6.64
CA LEU A 51 6.66 -5.95 -7.73
C LEU A 51 8.11 -5.43 -7.63
N LYS A 52 8.56 -5.04 -6.43
CA LYS A 52 9.96 -4.61 -6.17
C LYS A 52 10.96 -5.67 -6.59
N PHE A 53 10.65 -6.94 -6.35
CA PHE A 53 11.48 -8.08 -6.75
C PHE A 53 11.13 -8.66 -8.12
N LYS A 54 10.24 -8.02 -8.89
CA LYS A 54 9.82 -8.42 -10.24
C LYS A 54 9.23 -9.84 -10.29
N ASP A 55 8.67 -10.30 -9.18
CA ASP A 55 7.94 -11.57 -9.09
C ASP A 55 6.46 -11.31 -9.47
N PHE A 56 6.23 -11.15 -10.77
CA PHE A 56 4.88 -10.87 -11.30
C PHE A 56 3.92 -12.05 -11.11
N LYS A 57 4.44 -13.27 -10.98
CA LYS A 57 3.64 -14.44 -10.62
C LYS A 57 3.11 -14.30 -9.19
N CYS A 58 3.96 -13.96 -8.22
CA CYS A 58 3.51 -13.64 -6.87
C CYS A 58 2.48 -12.51 -6.89
N ALA A 59 2.78 -11.40 -7.58
CA ALA A 59 1.91 -10.23 -7.62
C ALA A 59 0.53 -10.55 -8.25
N SER A 60 0.46 -11.47 -9.21
CA SER A 60 -0.81 -11.90 -9.80
C SER A 60 -1.75 -12.59 -8.81
N LEU A 61 -1.21 -13.29 -7.81
CA LEU A 61 -1.98 -14.04 -6.80
C LEU A 61 -2.82 -13.17 -5.86
N PHE A 62 -2.69 -11.84 -5.96
CA PHE A 62 -3.55 -10.91 -5.23
C PHE A 62 -4.92 -10.72 -5.89
N HIS A 63 -5.13 -11.23 -7.11
CA HIS A 63 -6.43 -11.26 -7.77
C HIS A 63 -7.18 -12.56 -7.46
N THR A 64 -8.47 -12.62 -7.77
CA THR A 64 -9.24 -13.85 -7.56
C THR A 64 -8.85 -14.93 -8.58
N THR A 65 -9.17 -16.19 -8.29
CA THR A 65 -8.93 -17.29 -9.24
C THR A 65 -9.76 -17.09 -10.52
N GLU A 66 -10.96 -16.54 -10.40
CA GLU A 66 -11.84 -16.21 -11.52
C GLU A 66 -11.22 -15.11 -12.39
N ASP A 67 -10.65 -14.06 -11.77
CA ASP A 67 -9.98 -12.98 -12.46
C ASP A 67 -8.75 -13.50 -13.23
N LEU A 68 -7.96 -14.38 -12.61
CA LEU A 68 -6.79 -15.02 -13.24
C LEU A 68 -7.16 -15.96 -14.39
N LYS A 69 -8.30 -16.66 -14.28
CA LYS A 69 -8.81 -17.50 -15.37
C LYS A 69 -9.32 -16.68 -16.55
N ALA A 70 -10.00 -15.57 -16.25
CA ALA A 70 -10.56 -14.67 -17.27
C ALA A 70 -9.47 -13.82 -17.95
N ASN A 71 -8.37 -13.52 -17.24
CA ASN A 71 -7.29 -12.67 -17.71
C ASN A 71 -5.93 -13.34 -17.41
N PRO A 72 -5.59 -14.44 -18.12
CA PRO A 72 -4.33 -15.18 -17.90
C PRO A 72 -3.08 -14.31 -18.15
N GLU A 73 -3.21 -13.17 -18.80
CA GLU A 73 -2.16 -12.19 -19.09
C GLU A 73 -1.85 -11.24 -17.92
N ILE A 74 -2.57 -11.29 -16.79
CA ILE A 74 -2.33 -10.43 -15.61
C ILE A 74 -0.84 -10.35 -15.22
N PRO A 75 -0.08 -11.46 -15.10
CA PRO A 75 1.35 -11.38 -14.80
C PRO A 75 2.13 -10.54 -15.82
N LYS A 76 1.79 -10.65 -17.11
CA LYS A 76 2.45 -9.87 -18.17
C LYS A 76 2.07 -8.39 -18.09
N LEU A 77 0.82 -8.09 -17.79
CA LEU A 77 0.36 -6.71 -17.61
C LEU A 77 0.97 -6.05 -16.37
N LEU A 78 1.27 -6.84 -15.32
CA LEU A 78 2.01 -6.38 -14.15
C LEU A 78 3.49 -6.09 -14.45
N GLU A 79 4.08 -6.77 -15.44
CA GLU A 79 5.42 -6.42 -15.93
C GLU A 79 5.40 -5.05 -16.62
N ASP A 80 4.37 -4.80 -17.44
CA ASP A 80 4.17 -3.52 -18.12
C ASP A 80 3.70 -2.39 -17.18
N PHE A 81 3.39 -2.71 -15.91
CA PHE A 81 2.95 -1.76 -14.89
C PHE A 81 3.98 -0.65 -14.66
N PHE A 82 5.25 -1.00 -14.79
CA PHE A 82 6.36 -0.07 -14.76
C PHE A 82 6.68 0.30 -16.21
N LEU A 83 6.26 1.49 -16.64
CA LEU A 83 6.60 2.09 -17.95
C LEU A 83 8.13 2.31 -18.15
N ILE A 84 8.95 1.75 -17.28
CA ILE A 84 10.41 1.81 -17.24
C ILE A 84 10.88 0.36 -17.20
N PRO A 85 11.86 -0.04 -18.04
CA PRO A 85 12.39 -1.39 -18.04
C PRO A 85 12.78 -1.81 -16.62
N PRO A 86 12.38 -3.01 -16.15
CA PRO A 86 12.57 -3.40 -14.77
C PRO A 86 14.02 -3.25 -14.30
N GLU A 87 15.01 -3.54 -15.15
CA GLU A 87 16.45 -3.38 -14.90
C GLU A 87 16.91 -1.94 -14.68
N SER A 88 16.14 -0.95 -15.16
CA SER A 88 16.41 0.48 -14.99
C SER A 88 15.67 1.09 -13.81
N LEU A 89 14.90 0.29 -13.06
CA LEU A 89 14.06 0.72 -11.96
C LEU A 89 14.46 0.02 -10.67
N ASP A 90 14.68 0.79 -9.63
CA ASP A 90 15.01 0.28 -8.30
C ASP A 90 14.04 0.87 -7.28
N VAL A 91 13.10 0.04 -6.82
CA VAL A 91 12.08 0.39 -5.82
C VAL A 91 12.69 0.21 -4.43
N GLN A 92 12.92 1.31 -3.73
CA GLN A 92 13.60 1.33 -2.43
C GLN A 92 12.61 1.15 -1.29
N ASP A 93 11.79 2.17 -1.07
CA ASP A 93 10.86 2.24 0.07
C ASP A 93 9.40 2.11 -0.39
N ILE A 94 8.61 1.46 0.46
CA ILE A 94 7.15 1.35 0.30
C ILE A 94 6.52 1.87 1.59
N VAL A 95 5.76 2.96 1.49
CA VAL A 95 5.03 3.56 2.60
C VAL A 95 3.54 3.45 2.32
N ILE A 96 2.80 2.80 3.22
CA ILE A 96 1.33 2.78 3.17
C ILE A 96 0.81 4.02 3.90
N ASP A 97 0.32 5.00 3.13
CA ASP A 97 -0.09 6.30 3.67
C ASP A 97 -1.41 6.21 4.43
N PHE A 98 -2.44 5.60 3.80
CA PHE A 98 -3.73 5.36 4.44
C PHE A 98 -4.50 4.21 3.81
N VAL A 99 -5.49 3.72 4.55
CA VAL A 99 -6.52 2.77 4.10
C VAL A 99 -7.88 3.38 4.36
N GLU A 100 -8.74 3.41 3.36
CA GLU A 100 -10.12 3.91 3.49
C GLU A 100 -11.07 2.84 2.97
N PHE A 101 -12.10 2.53 3.76
CA PHE A 101 -13.18 1.61 3.41
C PHE A 101 -14.37 2.39 2.88
N ASP A 102 -15.12 1.77 1.98
CA ASP A 102 -16.42 2.30 1.61
C ASP A 102 -17.46 2.06 2.72
N SER A 103 -18.62 2.69 2.61
CA SER A 103 -19.68 2.57 3.63
C SER A 103 -20.27 1.15 3.79
N THR A 104 -19.86 0.21 2.94
CA THR A 104 -20.37 -1.18 2.95
C THR A 104 -19.33 -2.19 3.43
N ASP A 105 -18.11 -1.74 3.75
CA ASP A 105 -16.95 -2.58 4.09
C ASP A 105 -16.65 -3.69 3.05
N SER A 106 -17.13 -3.50 1.81
CA SER A 106 -16.92 -4.45 0.70
C SER A 106 -15.80 -4.02 -0.23
N ARG A 107 -15.41 -2.73 -0.16
CA ARG A 107 -14.36 -2.14 -0.97
C ARG A 107 -13.45 -1.29 -0.09
N ALA A 108 -12.19 -1.25 -0.48
CA ALA A 108 -11.23 -0.36 0.14
C ALA A 108 -10.28 0.23 -0.90
N LYS A 109 -9.72 1.39 -0.58
CA LYS A 109 -8.61 1.98 -1.32
C LYS A 109 -7.43 2.18 -0.38
N VAL A 110 -6.23 1.91 -0.87
CA VAL A 110 -4.98 2.03 -0.13
C VAL A 110 -4.08 2.97 -0.89
N LYS A 111 -3.75 4.11 -0.28
CA LYS A 111 -2.76 5.04 -0.83
C LYS A 111 -1.37 4.59 -0.42
N VAL A 112 -0.46 4.56 -1.39
CA VAL A 112 0.92 4.18 -1.17
C VAL A 112 1.84 5.20 -1.82
N THR A 113 2.87 5.60 -1.09
CA THR A 113 4.01 6.32 -1.63
C THR A 113 5.19 5.36 -1.76
N THR A 114 5.82 5.32 -2.93
CA THR A 114 7.03 4.49 -3.16
C THR A 114 8.21 5.37 -3.50
N THR A 115 9.39 5.10 -2.97
CA THR A 115 10.64 5.74 -3.42
C THR A 115 11.25 4.90 -4.51
N VAL A 116 11.50 5.49 -5.67
CA VAL A 116 11.98 4.77 -6.86
C VAL A 116 13.16 5.50 -7.49
N ASN A 117 14.25 4.76 -7.70
CA ASN A 117 15.43 5.24 -8.42
C ASN A 117 15.36 4.78 -9.87
N ILE A 118 15.49 5.74 -10.79
CA ILE A 118 15.60 5.50 -12.22
C ILE A 118 17.09 5.50 -12.56
N LEU A 119 17.67 4.30 -12.66
CA LEU A 119 19.11 4.10 -12.67
C LEU A 119 19.78 4.72 -13.91
N ASN A 120 19.13 4.63 -15.07
CA ASN A 120 19.67 5.18 -16.33
C ASN A 120 19.58 6.71 -16.41
N LYS A 121 18.72 7.35 -15.60
CA LYS A 121 18.56 8.82 -15.55
C LYS A 121 19.19 9.46 -14.32
N LYS A 122 19.68 8.65 -13.36
CA LYS A 122 20.16 9.10 -12.05
C LYS A 122 19.14 10.01 -11.35
N GLU A 123 17.87 9.63 -11.45
CA GLU A 123 16.74 10.41 -10.95
C GLU A 123 16.00 9.60 -9.87
N THR A 124 15.72 10.22 -8.73
CA THR A 124 14.85 9.63 -7.70
C THR A 124 13.48 10.27 -7.77
N ARG A 125 12.44 9.44 -7.82
CA ARG A 125 11.03 9.86 -7.77
C ARG A 125 10.33 9.27 -6.55
N LYS A 126 9.26 9.93 -6.13
CA LYS A 126 8.36 9.45 -5.08
C LYS A 126 6.91 9.34 -5.60
N PRO A 127 6.62 8.43 -6.54
CA PRO A 127 5.28 8.29 -7.06
C PRO A 127 4.30 7.81 -5.98
N GLU A 128 3.11 8.41 -6.01
CA GLU A 128 1.95 7.97 -5.24
C GLU A 128 1.05 7.09 -6.11
N VAL A 129 0.56 5.99 -5.56
CA VAL A 129 -0.36 5.07 -6.23
C VAL A 129 -1.56 4.75 -5.34
N MET A 130 -2.70 4.51 -5.98
CA MET A 130 -3.90 4.03 -5.31
C MET A 130 -4.13 2.57 -5.69
N LEU A 131 -4.14 1.70 -4.68
CA LEU A 131 -4.51 0.29 -4.83
C LEU A 131 -5.98 0.13 -4.44
N TYR A 132 -6.77 -0.47 -5.30
CA TYR A 132 -8.18 -0.74 -5.03
C TYR A 132 -8.35 -2.21 -4.66
N TRP A 133 -9.12 -2.46 -3.60
CA TRP A 133 -9.37 -3.78 -3.06
C TRP A 133 -10.86 -4.06 -3.01
N LYS A 134 -11.23 -5.29 -3.33
CA LYS A 134 -12.59 -5.83 -3.18
C LYS A 134 -12.58 -7.00 -2.22
N ARG A 135 -13.60 -7.10 -1.38
CA ARG A 135 -13.82 -8.24 -0.49
C ARG A 135 -14.65 -9.30 -1.21
N VAL A 136 -14.18 -10.54 -1.21
CA VAL A 136 -14.91 -11.71 -1.71
C VAL A 136 -14.94 -12.75 -0.59
N GLY A 137 -16.11 -12.94 0.01
CA GLY A 137 -16.25 -13.67 1.26
C GLY A 137 -15.48 -12.99 2.40
N GLU A 138 -14.55 -13.72 3.01
CA GLU A 138 -13.71 -13.20 4.09
C GLU A 138 -12.35 -12.66 3.63
N ALA A 139 -12.05 -12.72 2.33
CA ALA A 139 -10.74 -12.38 1.79
C ALA A 139 -10.75 -11.10 0.94
N TRP A 140 -9.66 -10.34 1.02
CA TRP A 140 -9.40 -9.17 0.19
C TRP A 140 -8.56 -9.53 -1.03
N TYR A 141 -9.01 -9.05 -2.18
CA TYR A 141 -8.37 -9.20 -3.48
C TYR A 141 -8.16 -7.85 -4.14
N LEU A 142 -7.07 -7.71 -4.88
CA LEU A 142 -6.77 -6.54 -5.67
C LEU A 142 -7.76 -6.46 -6.84
N ASP A 143 -8.29 -5.27 -7.07
CA ASP A 143 -9.22 -4.99 -8.15
C ASP A 143 -8.46 -4.92 -9.49
N LEU A 144 -9.04 -5.51 -10.54
CA LEU A 144 -8.49 -5.47 -11.89
C LEU A 144 -8.28 -4.05 -12.42
N ARG A 145 -9.00 -3.05 -11.91
CA ARG A 145 -8.77 -1.64 -12.27
C ARG A 145 -7.37 -1.16 -11.94
N THR A 146 -6.76 -1.71 -10.89
CA THR A 146 -5.38 -1.41 -10.50
C THR A 146 -4.37 -1.98 -11.51
N THR A 147 -4.74 -2.97 -12.32
CA THR A 147 -3.82 -3.71 -13.20
C THR A 147 -4.16 -3.61 -14.69
N LEU A 148 -5.42 -3.81 -15.08
CA LEU A 148 -5.87 -3.90 -16.48
C LEU A 148 -6.27 -2.57 -17.12
N GLU A 149 -6.99 -1.70 -16.41
CA GLU A 149 -7.66 -0.55 -17.05
C GLU A 149 -6.73 0.63 -17.37
N ARG A 150 -5.51 0.64 -16.82
CA ARG A 150 -4.53 1.71 -17.05
C ARG A 150 -4.04 1.76 -18.51
N ARG A 151 -3.89 0.60 -19.16
CA ARG A 151 -3.46 0.51 -20.57
C ARG A 151 -4.47 1.12 -21.55
N ARG A 152 -5.76 1.16 -21.19
CA ARG A 152 -6.82 1.71 -22.06
C ARG A 152 -6.93 3.24 -22.00
N MET A 153 -6.28 3.88 -21.03
CA MET A 153 -6.38 5.33 -20.79
C MET A 153 -5.20 6.15 -21.32
N VAL A 154 -4.23 5.53 -22.00
CA VAL A 154 -3.13 6.27 -22.65
C VAL A 154 -3.18 6.01 -24.16
N PRO A 155 -3.92 6.83 -24.94
CA PRO A 155 -3.50 7.06 -26.31
C PRO A 155 -2.23 7.91 -26.24
N LEU A 156 -1.12 7.38 -26.78
CA LEU A 156 0.05 8.18 -27.12
C LEU A 156 -0.32 9.20 -28.20
#